data_AF-A0A5S3PKG5-F1
#
_entry.id   AF-A0A5S3PKG5-F1
#
_cell.length_a   1.000
_cell.length_b   1.000
_cell.length_c   1.000
_cell.angle_alpha   90.00
_cell.angle_beta   90.00
_cell.angle_gamma   90.00
#
_symmetry.space_group_name_H-M   'P 1'
#
loop_
_entity.id
_entity.type
_entity.pdbx_description
1 polymer ?
#
loop_
_entity_poly.entity_id
_entity_poly.type
_entity_poly.pdbx_seq_one_letter_code
_entity_poly.pdbx_strand_id
1 'polypeptide(L)'
;MLNNIGLPGLLLIAVVVLVLFGRGKISSLMGEVGKGITSFKKGISEGQEEQDAKSVDARDVTPPEGTDMGTNPKTDLKTDKDRV
;
A
#
# COMPACT_ATOMS: atom_id res chain seq x y z
N MET A 1 14.43 9.27 -36.22
CA MET A 1 14.41 10.73 -35.99
C MET A 1 13.21 11.19 -35.14
N LEU A 2 12.58 10.32 -34.32
CA LEU A 2 11.37 10.65 -33.55
C LEU A 2 11.60 10.84 -32.03
N ASN A 3 12.81 10.56 -31.54
CA ASN A 3 13.17 10.67 -30.12
C ASN A 3 13.19 12.11 -29.57
N ASN A 4 13.03 13.12 -30.43
CA ASN A 4 13.09 14.52 -30.04
C ASN A 4 11.71 15.17 -29.82
N ILE A 5 10.60 14.44 -29.97
CA ILE A 5 9.25 15.02 -29.91
C ILE A 5 8.61 14.88 -28.52
N GLY A 6 8.88 13.78 -27.81
CA GLY A 6 8.25 13.52 -26.50
C GLY A 6 8.71 14.49 -25.41
N LEU A 7 9.94 14.28 -24.90
CA LEU A 7 10.47 15.09 -23.80
C LEU A 7 10.73 16.57 -24.21
N PRO A 8 11.36 16.86 -25.36
CA PRO A 8 11.64 18.25 -25.75
C PRO A 8 10.38 19.04 -26.13
N GLY A 9 9.38 18.38 -26.74
CA GLY A 9 8.10 19.02 -27.07
C GLY A 9 7.32 19.42 -25.83
N LEU A 10 7.29 18.56 -24.80
CA LEU A 10 6.64 18.87 -23.52
C LEU A 10 7.34 20.03 -22.81
N LEU A 11 8.66 20.12 -22.86
CA LEU A 11 9.41 21.26 -22.33
C LEU A 11 9.05 22.57 -23.02
N LEU A 12 8.92 22.57 -24.34
CA LEU A 12 8.53 23.76 -25.10
C LEU A 12 7.13 24.23 -24.70
N ILE A 13 6.17 23.31 -24.58
CA ILE A 13 4.81 23.62 -24.10
C ILE A 13 4.86 24.20 -22.69
N ALA A 14 5.63 23.61 -21.77
CA ALA A 14 5.78 24.09 -20.40
C ALA A 14 6.33 25.52 -20.34
N VAL A 15 7.31 25.87 -21.19
CA VAL A 15 7.85 27.23 -21.30
C VAL A 15 6.79 28.22 -21.81
N VAL A 16 6.04 27.87 -22.86
CA VAL A 16 4.97 28.72 -23.40
C VAL A 16 3.91 29.00 -22.35
N VAL A 17 3.46 27.97 -21.62
CA VAL A 17 2.50 28.11 -20.52
C VAL A 17 3.08 28.99 -19.40
N LEU A 18 4.34 28.79 -19.04
CA LEU A 18 5.00 29.60 -18.02
C LEU A 18 5.10 31.08 -18.41
N VAL A 19 5.30 31.40 -19.69
CA VAL A 19 5.33 32.79 -20.19
C VAL A 19 3.94 33.41 -20.19
N LEU A 20 2.91 32.68 -20.63
CA LEU A 20 1.52 33.19 -20.69
C LEU A 20 0.91 33.40 -19.30
N PHE A 21 1.13 32.45 -18.39
CA PHE A 21 0.56 32.50 -17.03
C PHE A 21 1.50 33.19 -16.03
N GLY A 22 2.79 33.30 -16.35
CA GLY A 22 3.81 33.85 -15.47
C GLY A 22 4.18 32.90 -14.31
N ARG A 23 5.44 33.00 -13.84
CA ARG A 23 5.95 32.22 -12.70
C ARG A 23 5.15 32.41 -11.40
N GLY A 24 4.57 33.59 -11.18
CA GLY A 24 3.86 33.93 -9.94
C GLY A 24 2.55 33.15 -9.77
N LYS A 25 1.72 33.11 -10.82
CA LYS A 25 0.40 32.46 -10.78
C LYS A 25 0.53 30.95 -10.62
N ILE A 26 1.45 30.33 -11.37
CA ILE A 26 1.71 28.88 -11.30
C ILE A 26 2.28 28.48 -9.94
N SER A 27 3.19 29.27 -9.35
CA SER A 27 3.78 28.95 -8.05
C SER A 27 2.76 29.00 -6.91
N SER A 28 1.85 29.97 -6.92
CA SER A 28 0.76 30.04 -5.92
C SER A 28 -0.19 28.86 -6.05
N LEU A 29 -0.61 28.52 -7.28
CA LEU A 29 -1.50 27.38 -7.55
C LEU A 29 -0.84 26.04 -7.18
N MET A 30 0.43 25.83 -7.53
CA MET A 30 1.16 24.62 -7.16
C MET A 30 1.36 24.49 -5.65
N GLY A 31 1.46 25.60 -4.91
CA GLY A 31 1.50 25.57 -3.45
C GLY A 31 0.18 25.08 -2.84
N GLU A 32 -0.96 25.53 -3.35
CA GLU A 32 -2.29 25.10 -2.90
C GLU A 32 -2.59 23.65 -3.29
N VAL A 33 -2.32 23.29 -4.55
CA VAL A 33 -2.46 21.91 -5.05
C VAL A 33 -1.52 20.95 -4.32
N GLY A 34 -0.28 21.36 -4.05
CA GLY A 34 0.69 20.57 -3.32
C GLY A 34 0.22 20.21 -1.91
N LYS A 35 -0.34 21.17 -1.17
CA LYS A 35 -0.94 20.92 0.15
C LYS A 35 -2.11 19.93 0.09
N GLY A 36 -2.94 20.03 -0.95
CA GLY A 36 -4.04 19.09 -1.20
C GLY A 36 -3.54 17.67 -1.43
N ILE A 37 -2.56 17.50 -2.32
CA ILE A 37 -1.94 16.20 -2.61
C ILE A 37 -1.23 15.63 -1.37
N THR A 38 -0.51 16.45 -0.59
CA THR A 38 0.14 16.00 0.65
C THR A 38 -0.86 15.52 1.68
N SER A 39 -1.97 16.24 1.88
CA SER A 39 -3.02 15.85 2.82
C SER A 39 -3.75 14.58 2.37
N PHE A 40 -3.98 14.44 1.07
CA PHE A 40 -4.54 13.23 0.48
C PHE A 40 -3.61 12.03 0.65
N LYS A 41 -2.31 12.19 0.38
CA LYS A 41 -1.31 11.15 0.60
C LYS A 41 -1.24 10.75 2.07
N LYS A 42 -1.23 11.72 2.98
CA LYS A 42 -1.21 11.49 4.42
C LYS A 42 -2.45 10.71 4.89
N GLY A 43 -3.65 11.14 4.49
CA GLY A 43 -4.88 10.42 4.82
C GLY A 43 -4.95 9.00 4.26
N ILE A 44 -4.38 8.75 3.08
CA ILE A 44 -4.26 7.39 2.52
C ILE A 44 -3.27 6.53 3.30
N SER A 45 -2.13 7.09 3.70
CA SER A 45 -1.13 6.36 4.49
C SER A 45 -1.65 6.04 5.89
N GLU A 46 -2.29 7.00 6.56
CA GLU A 46 -2.92 6.81 7.87
C GLU A 46 -4.05 5.77 7.80
N GLY A 47 -4.91 5.83 6.78
CA GLY A 47 -5.98 4.83 6.60
C GLY A 47 -5.47 3.42 6.24
N GLN A 48 -4.22 3.30 5.77
CA GLN A 48 -3.57 2.02 5.50
C GLN A 48 -2.89 1.47 6.76
N GLU A 49 -2.25 2.33 7.57
CA GLU A 49 -1.71 1.95 8.89
C GLU A 49 -2.80 1.60 9.91
N GLU A 50 -3.93 2.31 9.91
CA GLU A 50 -5.06 1.98 10.80
C GLU A 50 -5.71 0.63 10.44
N GLN A 51 -5.70 0.23 9.16
CA GLN A 51 -6.19 -1.09 8.76
C GLN A 51 -5.25 -2.21 9.22
N ASP A 52 -3.94 -1.98 9.21
CA ASP A 52 -2.95 -2.94 9.68
C ASP A 52 -2.98 -3.07 11.23
N ALA A 53 -3.06 -1.94 11.94
CA ALA A 53 -3.14 -1.90 13.40
C ALA A 53 -4.47 -2.41 13.98
N LYS A 54 -5.57 -2.38 13.22
CA LYS A 54 -6.86 -2.93 13.66
C LYS A 54 -6.98 -4.45 13.44
N SER A 55 -6.04 -5.06 12.73
CA SER A 55 -5.99 -6.51 12.52
C SER A 55 -5.37 -7.29 13.70
N VAL A 56 -4.67 -6.61 14.62
CA VAL A 56 -4.04 -7.22 15.81
C VAL A 56 -4.93 -7.25 17.07
N ASP A 57 -6.14 -6.69 17.03
CA ASP A 57 -7.12 -6.76 18.14
C ASP A 57 -8.44 -7.49 17.75
N ALA A 58 -8.38 -8.37 16.74
CA ALA A 58 -9.40 -9.40 16.60
C ALA A 58 -9.15 -10.46 17.69
N ARG A 59 -9.64 -10.18 18.90
CA ARG A 59 -9.68 -11.15 20.00
C ARG A 59 -10.31 -12.44 19.48
N ASP A 60 -9.52 -13.50 19.45
CA ASP A 60 -9.99 -14.86 19.29
C ASP A 60 -11.05 -15.13 20.36
N VAL A 61 -12.31 -15.17 19.94
CA VAL A 61 -13.48 -15.50 20.76
C VAL A 61 -13.94 -16.93 20.50
N THR A 62 -13.02 -17.83 20.13
CA THR A 62 -13.31 -19.26 20.13
C THR A 62 -13.39 -19.71 21.59
N PRO A 63 -14.56 -20.15 22.09
CA PRO A 63 -14.64 -20.77 23.41
C PRO A 63 -13.71 -21.99 23.45
N PRO A 64 -13.05 -22.30 24.57
CA PRO A 64 -12.29 -23.54 24.69
C PRO A 64 -13.27 -24.69 24.48
N GLU A 65 -13.19 -25.34 23.32
CA GLU A 65 -13.93 -26.57 23.06
C GLU A 65 -13.56 -27.57 24.15
N GLY A 66 -14.62 -28.10 24.76
CA GLY A 66 -14.57 -28.88 25.97
C GLY A 66 -13.65 -30.07 25.86
N THR A 67 -13.00 -30.35 26.98
CA THR A 67 -12.53 -31.66 27.35
C THR A 67 -13.69 -32.66 27.24
N ASP A 68 -13.80 -33.40 26.14
CA ASP A 68 -14.63 -34.60 26.07
C ASP A 68 -13.83 -35.77 25.50
N MET A 69 -13.65 -36.74 26.39
CA MET A 69 -13.00 -38.03 26.26
C MET A 69 -13.78 -38.94 25.30
N GLY A 70 -13.12 -39.52 24.28
CA GLY A 70 -13.82 -40.35 23.30
C GLY A 70 -12.94 -41.19 22.36
N THR A 71 -12.27 -42.20 22.92
CA THR A 71 -12.08 -43.54 22.32
C THR A 71 -11.56 -43.72 20.87
N ASN A 72 -10.27 -44.12 20.83
CA ASN A 72 -9.70 -45.33 20.18
C ASN A 72 -9.25 -45.26 18.67
N PRO A 73 -8.46 -46.24 18.18
CA PRO A 73 -7.01 -46.14 17.92
C PRO A 73 -6.65 -46.42 16.44
N LYS A 74 -5.34 -46.52 16.13
CA LYS A 74 -4.67 -46.76 14.81
C LYS A 74 -4.26 -45.43 14.17
N THR A 75 -2.99 -45.18 13.83
CA THR A 75 -2.04 -46.08 13.15
C THR A 75 -0.61 -45.67 13.46
N ASP A 76 0.08 -46.50 14.24
CA ASP A 76 1.54 -46.56 14.24
C ASP A 76 1.95 -47.27 12.95
N LEU A 77 2.31 -46.53 11.91
CA LEU A 77 3.07 -47.09 10.79
C LEU A 77 3.84 -45.99 10.06
N LYS A 78 5.03 -45.69 10.60
CA LYS A 78 6.31 -45.52 9.89
C LYS A 78 7.30 -44.73 10.75
N THR A 79 7.78 -45.39 11.80
CA THR A 79 9.19 -45.26 12.18
C THR A 79 9.99 -46.04 11.13
N ASP A 80 11.19 -45.53 10.85
CA ASP A 80 12.27 -46.18 10.10
C ASP A 80 12.36 -45.84 8.60
N LYS A 81 12.87 -44.64 8.34
CA LYS A 81 13.62 -44.36 7.10
C LYS A 81 14.74 -43.36 7.39
N ASP A 82 15.55 -43.64 8.41
CA ASP A 82 16.80 -42.90 8.70
C ASP A 82 17.82 -43.79 9.43
N ARG A 83 18.00 -45.03 8.94
CA ARG A 83 19.14 -45.86 9.33
C ARG A 83 19.61 -46.78 8.21
N VAL A 84 20.35 -46.21 7.25
CA VAL A 84 21.45 -46.85 6.52
C VAL A 84 22.41 -45.79 6.03
#